data_AF-A0A3A4R045-F1
#
_entry.id   AF-A0A3A4R045-F1
#
_cell.length_a   1.000
_cell.length_b   1.000
_cell.length_c   1.000
_cell.angle_alpha   90.00
_cell.angle_beta   90.00
_cell.angle_gamma   90.00
#
_symmetry.space_group_name_H-M   'P 1'
#
loop_
_entity.id
_entity.type
_entity.pdbx_description
1 polymer ?
#
loop_
_entity_poly.entity_id
_entity_poly.type
_entity_poly.pdbx_seq_one_letter_code
_entity_poly.pdbx_strand_id
1 'polypeptide(L)'
;MSRIPIFMKTWAGSEAHDFNYISRSLPSLLASDLPDNTDILVFDDCSPNEKIKPFLESLARQDKRLKLFFHSANVGPNKGQERAVGYLLEHYPDAPFFVSVDDDIIYHNQWLRRLMTARTELNALGINGIFTALNIAYRPSHASVKTQSGTYLLKWRQPSLNWLIPAEVVKTVGNFKDEGIAFDTVYFHHLRLHQFPHICLKPSYVQNIGTFGAYSQDTTTASDDFVGSGNGLPYPYRLVKNTALKTKRFVTDTRAYLTRNKVRDLNPIRWGVDWLFEAGKANGDEFVFYLFTDSMRMGWNKEYFRARVAEIKSAQPVSPFEIRGVVDGFYGGDDAVFCEWSFMPNLKDCKRFPHLMGTVSPVALLKHCAAQLAVYHQAGVVHNKIRMDNIFSRDFSSGVYLAWFGSELSQGEKYPDDIASLLKLFATALDKRASSEVRETAAVQYLMPIAPEVLNGEQATLQTDIYSLGTVIAQYLSAPVSTLKEMDSTREQWSTGIFTGQMFDAQITPILRRCCTQDPKKRFPTAMALLDAINAL
;
A
#
# COMPACT_ATOMS: atom_id res chain seq x y z
N MET A 1 -27.40 -12.49 -21.71
CA MET A 1 -26.80 -11.67 -20.64
C MET A 1 -25.31 -11.96 -20.60
N SER A 2 -24.46 -10.95 -20.38
CA SER A 2 -23.01 -11.16 -20.18
C SER A 2 -22.79 -12.12 -19.01
N ARG A 3 -21.80 -13.01 -19.11
CA ARG A 3 -21.41 -13.88 -17.98
C ARG A 3 -20.86 -13.02 -16.83
N ILE A 4 -21.11 -13.44 -15.59
CA ILE A 4 -20.56 -12.80 -14.39
C ILE A 4 -19.43 -13.70 -13.87
N PRO A 5 -18.16 -13.35 -14.10
CA PRO A 5 -17.05 -14.11 -13.52
C PRO A 5 -16.90 -13.78 -12.04
N ILE A 6 -17.00 -14.82 -11.21
CA ILE A 6 -16.59 -14.82 -9.81
C ILE A 6 -15.32 -15.63 -9.73
N PHE A 7 -14.25 -15.12 -9.14
CA PHE A 7 -13.01 -15.87 -8.97
C PHE A 7 -12.58 -15.94 -7.52
N MET A 8 -12.09 -17.11 -7.13
CA MET A 8 -11.55 -17.40 -5.82
C MET A 8 -10.10 -17.87 -6.00
N LYS A 9 -9.16 -17.16 -5.40
CA LYS A 9 -7.81 -17.68 -5.24
C LYS A 9 -7.78 -18.51 -3.97
N THR A 10 -7.33 -19.75 -4.05
CA THR A 10 -7.23 -20.64 -2.89
C THR A 10 -5.80 -21.08 -2.64
N TRP A 11 -5.45 -21.27 -1.37
CA TRP A 11 -4.24 -21.99 -1.00
C TRP A 11 -4.41 -22.61 0.38
N ALA A 12 -4.40 -23.94 0.45
CA ALA A 12 -4.37 -24.65 1.72
C ALA A 12 -2.96 -25.15 2.03
N GLY A 13 -2.35 -24.58 3.06
CA GLY A 13 -1.11 -25.09 3.63
C GLY A 13 -1.29 -26.44 4.33
N SER A 14 -0.27 -26.83 5.09
CA SER A 14 -0.29 -28.06 5.89
C SER A 14 -1.19 -27.97 7.13
N GLU A 15 -1.61 -26.76 7.51
CA GLU A 15 -2.41 -26.53 8.70
C GLU A 15 -3.86 -26.96 8.49
N ALA A 16 -4.46 -27.59 9.50
CA ALA A 16 -5.82 -28.12 9.40
C ALA A 16 -6.88 -27.01 9.17
N HIS A 17 -6.61 -25.79 9.65
CA HIS A 17 -7.53 -24.67 9.50
C HIS A 17 -7.62 -24.15 8.06
N ASP A 18 -6.56 -24.29 7.26
CA ASP A 18 -6.56 -23.81 5.88
C ASP A 18 -7.59 -24.55 5.01
N PHE A 19 -7.64 -25.88 5.13
CA PHE A 19 -8.69 -26.68 4.46
C PHE A 19 -10.09 -26.37 5.00
N ASN A 20 -10.22 -26.10 6.30
CA ASN A 20 -11.50 -25.80 6.93
C ASN A 20 -12.12 -24.49 6.40
N TYR A 21 -11.31 -23.51 6.00
CA TYR A 21 -11.81 -22.31 5.34
C TYR A 21 -12.41 -22.63 3.99
N ILE A 22 -11.62 -23.21 3.09
CA ILE A 22 -12.05 -23.52 1.72
C ILE A 22 -13.27 -24.46 1.73
N SER A 23 -13.29 -25.47 2.60
CA SER A 23 -14.39 -26.44 2.71
C SER A 23 -15.69 -25.88 3.30
N ARG A 24 -15.67 -24.67 3.86
CA ARG A 24 -16.87 -23.96 4.31
C ARG A 24 -17.26 -22.83 3.36
N SER A 25 -16.27 -22.06 2.91
CA SER A 25 -16.46 -20.88 2.07
C SER A 25 -17.02 -21.24 0.70
N LEU A 26 -16.37 -22.18 -0.01
CA LEU A 26 -16.79 -22.52 -1.37
C LEU A 26 -18.19 -23.19 -1.41
N PRO A 27 -18.55 -24.14 -0.53
CA PRO A 27 -19.93 -24.62 -0.47
C PRO A 27 -20.95 -23.54 -0.13
N SER A 28 -20.63 -22.58 0.76
CA SER A 28 -21.54 -21.47 1.05
C SER A 28 -21.73 -20.54 -0.15
N LEU A 29 -20.69 -20.32 -0.94
CA LEU A 29 -20.77 -19.57 -2.20
C LEU A 29 -21.68 -20.28 -3.20
N LEU A 30 -21.49 -21.58 -3.41
CA LEU A 30 -22.30 -22.39 -4.33
C LEU A 30 -23.77 -22.48 -3.90
N ALA A 31 -24.02 -22.56 -2.59
CA ALA A 31 -25.36 -22.62 -2.01
C ALA A 31 -26.07 -21.25 -1.96
N SER A 32 -25.35 -20.15 -2.22
CA SER A 32 -25.96 -18.82 -2.33
C SER A 32 -26.77 -18.70 -3.63
N ASP A 33 -27.68 -17.73 -3.66
CA ASP A 33 -28.59 -17.44 -4.78
C ASP A 33 -27.91 -16.67 -5.93
N LEU A 34 -26.76 -17.18 -6.40
CA LEU A 34 -26.02 -16.63 -7.53
C LEU A 34 -26.85 -16.73 -8.83
N PRO A 35 -26.81 -15.71 -9.71
CA PRO A 35 -27.46 -15.77 -11.01
C PRO A 35 -27.00 -16.94 -11.89
N ASP A 36 -27.88 -17.47 -12.73
CA ASP A 36 -27.58 -18.61 -13.62
C ASP A 36 -26.47 -18.34 -14.65
N ASN A 37 -26.23 -17.06 -14.98
CA ASN A 37 -25.16 -16.63 -15.88
C ASN A 37 -23.81 -16.41 -15.17
N THR A 38 -23.63 -16.95 -13.97
CA THR A 38 -22.39 -16.85 -13.20
C THR A 38 -21.43 -17.97 -13.55
N ASP A 39 -20.17 -17.64 -13.76
CA ASP A 39 -19.06 -18.61 -13.83
C ASP A 39 -18.20 -18.44 -12.57
N ILE A 40 -17.83 -19.53 -11.90
CA ILE A 40 -17.04 -19.52 -10.68
C ILE A 40 -15.68 -20.13 -10.98
N LEU A 41 -14.61 -19.34 -10.92
CA LEU A 41 -13.26 -19.72 -11.27
C LEU A 41 -12.43 -19.90 -10.01
N VAL A 42 -11.99 -21.11 -9.70
CA VAL A 42 -11.13 -21.39 -8.54
C VAL A 42 -9.70 -21.59 -9.02
N PHE A 43 -8.81 -20.70 -8.58
CA PHE A 43 -7.37 -20.75 -8.85
C PHE A 43 -6.65 -21.33 -7.64
N ASP A 44 -6.35 -22.62 -7.69
CA ASP A 44 -5.54 -23.29 -6.69
C ASP A 44 -4.06 -23.01 -6.92
N ASP A 45 -3.44 -22.32 -5.96
CA ASP A 45 -2.04 -21.89 -6.02
C ASP A 45 -1.10 -22.97 -5.50
N CYS A 46 -1.25 -24.18 -6.04
CA CYS A 46 -0.51 -25.39 -5.68
C CYS A 46 -0.62 -25.71 -4.18
N SER A 47 -1.84 -25.95 -3.71
CA SER A 47 -2.08 -26.33 -2.31
C SER A 47 -1.34 -27.63 -1.94
N PRO A 48 -0.46 -27.64 -0.92
CA PRO A 48 0.17 -28.87 -0.45
C PRO A 48 -0.80 -29.84 0.23
N ASN A 49 -1.98 -29.38 0.65
CA ASN A 49 -2.98 -30.23 1.28
C ASN A 49 -3.63 -31.20 0.29
N GLU A 50 -3.35 -32.49 0.43
CA GLU A 50 -3.85 -33.55 -0.46
C GLU A 50 -5.38 -33.65 -0.55
N LYS A 51 -6.11 -33.09 0.43
CA LYS A 51 -7.58 -33.08 0.42
C LYS A 51 -8.17 -32.04 -0.52
N ILE A 52 -7.44 -30.97 -0.86
CA ILE A 52 -7.98 -29.84 -1.65
C ILE A 52 -8.35 -30.26 -3.05
N LYS A 53 -7.43 -30.88 -3.80
CA LYS A 53 -7.70 -31.22 -5.21
C LYS A 53 -8.90 -32.16 -5.36
N PRO A 54 -8.99 -33.31 -4.63
CA PRO A 54 -10.18 -34.17 -4.69
C PRO A 54 -11.47 -33.46 -4.26
N PHE A 55 -11.39 -32.56 -3.27
CA PHE A 55 -12.53 -31.78 -2.80
C PHE A 55 -13.05 -30.82 -3.89
N LEU A 56 -12.16 -30.04 -4.50
CA LEU A 56 -12.50 -29.11 -5.58
C LEU A 56 -13.08 -29.84 -6.80
N GLU A 57 -12.44 -30.94 -7.23
CA GLU A 57 -12.92 -31.78 -8.34
C GLU A 57 -14.30 -32.37 -8.04
N SER A 58 -14.56 -32.78 -6.79
CA SER A 58 -15.87 -33.28 -6.37
C SER A 58 -16.96 -32.20 -6.50
N LEU A 59 -16.67 -30.96 -6.10
CA LEU A 59 -17.61 -29.85 -6.25
C LEU A 59 -17.83 -29.49 -7.72
N ALA A 60 -16.79 -29.51 -8.56
CA ALA A 60 -16.91 -29.18 -9.98
C ALA A 60 -17.76 -30.20 -10.76
N ARG A 61 -17.79 -31.46 -10.31
CA ARG A 61 -18.73 -32.46 -10.85
C ARG A 61 -20.19 -32.17 -10.48
N GLN A 62 -20.42 -31.53 -9.34
CA GLN A 62 -21.77 -31.23 -8.82
C GLN A 62 -22.32 -29.90 -9.36
N ASP A 63 -21.46 -28.91 -9.59
CA ASP A 63 -21.84 -27.59 -10.09
C ASP A 63 -21.06 -27.20 -11.35
N LYS A 64 -21.76 -27.17 -12.49
CA LYS A 64 -21.18 -26.87 -13.81
C LYS A 64 -20.68 -25.42 -13.95
N ARG A 65 -21.06 -24.52 -13.04
CA ARG A 65 -20.54 -23.14 -13.01
C ARG A 65 -19.08 -23.11 -12.55
N LEU A 66 -18.63 -24.12 -11.82
CA LEU A 66 -17.31 -24.19 -11.22
C LEU A 66 -16.24 -24.64 -12.23
N LYS A 67 -15.25 -23.79 -12.47
CA LYS A 67 -14.07 -24.02 -13.33
C LYS A 67 -12.82 -24.00 -12.45
N LEU A 68 -11.99 -25.02 -12.57
CA LEU A 68 -10.81 -25.20 -11.73
C LEU A 68 -9.52 -24.92 -12.51
N PHE A 69 -8.60 -24.19 -11.89
CA PHE A 69 -7.28 -23.89 -12.41
C PHE A 69 -6.25 -24.30 -11.36
N PHE A 70 -5.41 -25.27 -11.68
CA PHE A 70 -4.34 -25.75 -10.79
C PHE A 70 -3.01 -25.22 -11.27
N HIS A 71 -2.34 -24.39 -10.45
CA HIS A 71 -0.98 -23.97 -10.75
C HIS A 71 0.02 -25.12 -10.54
N SER A 72 1.03 -25.19 -11.40
CA SER A 72 2.12 -26.17 -11.27
C SER A 72 3.11 -25.84 -10.15
N ALA A 73 3.07 -24.62 -9.62
CA ALA A 73 3.90 -24.15 -8.53
C ALA A 73 3.15 -23.07 -7.74
N ASN A 74 3.43 -22.96 -6.44
CA ASN A 74 2.92 -21.88 -5.61
C ASN A 74 3.63 -20.59 -5.99
N VAL A 75 2.90 -19.65 -6.58
CA VAL A 75 3.45 -18.34 -7.00
C VAL A 75 3.17 -17.23 -6.00
N GLY A 76 2.50 -17.55 -4.90
CA GLY A 76 2.16 -16.61 -3.85
C GLY A 76 0.88 -15.82 -4.14
N PRO A 77 0.34 -15.15 -3.10
CA PRO A 77 -0.96 -14.49 -3.17
C PRO A 77 -1.02 -13.40 -4.24
N ASN A 78 0.02 -12.55 -4.33
CA ASN A 78 0.01 -11.41 -5.25
C ASN A 78 0.10 -11.83 -6.72
N LYS A 79 1.06 -12.70 -7.05
CA LYS A 79 1.24 -13.16 -8.44
C LYS A 79 0.08 -14.05 -8.87
N GLY A 80 -0.47 -14.85 -7.95
CA GLY A 80 -1.70 -15.61 -8.18
C GLY A 80 -2.87 -14.69 -8.53
N GLN A 81 -3.07 -13.61 -7.77
CA GLN A 81 -4.11 -12.61 -8.04
C GLN A 81 -3.90 -11.90 -9.38
N GLU A 82 -2.68 -11.47 -9.68
CA GLU A 82 -2.32 -10.85 -10.97
C GLU A 82 -2.67 -11.77 -12.15
N ARG A 83 -2.32 -13.07 -12.05
CA ARG A 83 -2.66 -14.07 -13.07
C ARG A 83 -4.16 -14.31 -13.21
N ALA A 84 -4.86 -14.46 -12.08
CA ALA A 84 -6.30 -14.69 -12.08
C ALA A 84 -7.05 -13.53 -12.74
N VAL A 85 -6.72 -12.29 -12.39
CA VAL A 85 -7.36 -11.10 -13.00
C VAL A 85 -6.94 -10.93 -14.46
N GLY A 86 -5.69 -11.20 -14.82
CA GLY A 86 -5.25 -11.23 -16.21
C GLY A 86 -6.08 -12.20 -17.05
N TYR A 87 -6.31 -13.42 -16.54
CA TYR A 87 -7.16 -14.41 -17.19
C TYR A 87 -8.60 -13.91 -17.37
N LEU A 88 -9.18 -13.25 -16.36
CA LEU A 88 -10.53 -12.72 -16.44
C LEU A 88 -10.68 -11.63 -17.51
N LEU A 89 -9.71 -10.71 -17.59
CA LEU A 89 -9.73 -9.63 -18.57
C LEU A 89 -9.60 -10.16 -20.00
N GLU A 90 -8.85 -11.26 -20.19
CA GLU A 90 -8.70 -11.92 -21.48
C GLU A 90 -9.95 -12.72 -21.89
N HIS A 91 -10.54 -13.48 -20.96
CA HIS A 91 -11.60 -14.45 -21.26
C HIS A 91 -13.03 -13.92 -21.03
N TYR A 92 -13.18 -12.81 -20.33
CA TYR A 92 -14.46 -12.13 -20.07
C TYR A 92 -14.38 -10.63 -20.41
N PRO A 93 -13.95 -10.26 -21.64
CA PRO A 93 -13.75 -8.84 -22.00
C PRO A 93 -15.04 -8.01 -21.96
N ASP A 94 -16.19 -8.67 -22.13
CA ASP A 94 -17.52 -8.03 -22.13
C ASP A 94 -18.19 -8.03 -20.74
N ALA A 95 -17.53 -8.56 -19.70
CA ALA A 95 -18.09 -8.55 -18.36
C ALA A 95 -18.10 -7.12 -17.80
N PRO A 96 -19.26 -6.58 -17.35
CA PRO A 96 -19.34 -5.21 -16.82
C PRO A 96 -18.61 -5.05 -15.48
N PHE A 97 -18.36 -6.15 -14.80
CA PHE A 97 -17.61 -6.27 -13.56
C PHE A 97 -17.20 -7.73 -13.38
N PHE A 98 -16.25 -7.96 -12.48
CA PHE A 98 -15.91 -9.29 -11.98
C PHE A 98 -15.91 -9.29 -10.45
N VAL A 99 -15.96 -10.47 -9.84
CA VAL A 99 -16.05 -10.59 -8.38
C VAL A 99 -14.90 -11.39 -7.81
N SER A 100 -14.01 -10.75 -7.05
CA SER A 100 -12.98 -11.42 -6.26
C SER A 100 -13.59 -11.89 -4.96
N VAL A 101 -13.55 -13.19 -4.68
CA VAL A 101 -14.05 -13.79 -3.44
C VAL A 101 -12.89 -14.46 -2.70
N ASP A 102 -12.91 -14.38 -1.38
CA ASP A 102 -11.90 -15.00 -0.53
C ASP A 102 -12.35 -16.38 -0.04
N ASP A 103 -11.38 -17.22 0.25
CA ASP A 103 -11.56 -18.62 0.63
C ASP A 103 -11.81 -18.84 2.12
N ASP A 104 -11.87 -17.76 2.89
CA ASP A 104 -12.19 -17.70 4.32
C ASP A 104 -13.45 -16.87 4.61
N ILE A 105 -14.41 -16.85 3.68
CA ILE A 105 -15.69 -16.12 3.78
C ILE A 105 -16.89 -17.05 3.64
N ILE A 106 -17.89 -16.89 4.51
CA ILE A 106 -19.24 -17.43 4.34
C ILE A 106 -20.10 -16.44 3.58
N TYR A 107 -20.71 -16.91 2.50
CA TYR A 107 -21.58 -16.12 1.62
C TYR A 107 -23.05 -16.41 1.95
N HIS A 108 -23.84 -15.37 2.22
CA HIS A 108 -25.28 -15.50 2.51
C HIS A 108 -26.14 -15.13 1.32
N ASN A 109 -27.36 -15.66 1.25
CA ASN A 109 -28.31 -15.30 0.20
C ASN A 109 -28.46 -13.76 0.06
N GLN A 110 -28.64 -13.35 -1.19
CA GLN A 110 -28.78 -11.99 -1.70
C GLN A 110 -27.51 -11.15 -1.65
N TRP A 111 -26.35 -11.66 -1.20
CA TRP A 111 -25.12 -10.86 -1.09
C TRP A 111 -24.72 -10.21 -2.43
N LEU A 112 -24.66 -11.00 -3.51
CA LEU A 112 -24.24 -10.51 -4.83
C LEU A 112 -25.31 -9.60 -5.45
N ARG A 113 -26.59 -9.99 -5.34
CA ARG A 113 -27.70 -9.15 -5.83
C ARG A 113 -27.69 -7.77 -5.17
N ARG A 114 -27.39 -7.70 -3.88
CA ARG A 114 -27.28 -6.44 -3.15
C ARG A 114 -26.09 -5.60 -3.58
N LEU A 115 -24.95 -6.22 -3.89
CA LEU A 115 -23.81 -5.50 -4.49
C LEU A 115 -24.16 -4.94 -5.87
N MET A 116 -24.82 -5.72 -6.72
CA MET A 116 -25.26 -5.27 -8.04
C MET A 116 -26.28 -4.12 -7.93
N THR A 117 -27.19 -4.20 -6.94
CA THR A 117 -28.16 -3.12 -6.66
C THR A 117 -27.43 -1.86 -6.18
N ALA A 118 -26.50 -2.00 -5.22
CA ALA A 118 -25.69 -0.89 -4.72
C ALA A 118 -24.90 -0.20 -5.82
N ARG A 119 -24.26 -0.97 -6.71
CA ARG A 119 -23.56 -0.43 -7.89
C ARG A 119 -24.49 0.37 -8.78
N THR A 120 -25.66 -0.16 -9.08
CA THR A 120 -26.63 0.52 -9.95
C THR A 120 -27.10 1.84 -9.34
N GLU A 121 -27.50 1.81 -8.06
CA GLU A 121 -28.00 3.00 -7.35
C GLU A 121 -26.90 4.06 -7.15
N LEU A 122 -25.69 3.67 -6.77
CA LEU A 122 -24.59 4.61 -6.54
C LEU A 122 -24.03 5.18 -7.84
N ASN A 123 -23.94 4.38 -8.91
CA ASN A 123 -23.57 4.91 -10.24
C ASN A 123 -24.58 5.95 -10.73
N ALA A 124 -25.88 5.79 -10.44
CA ALA A 124 -26.90 6.80 -10.76
C ALA A 124 -26.68 8.13 -9.99
N LEU A 125 -25.93 8.11 -8.89
CA LEU A 125 -25.51 9.28 -8.13
C LEU A 125 -24.09 9.78 -8.52
N GLY A 126 -23.47 9.19 -9.54
CA GLY A 126 -22.09 9.52 -9.94
C GLY A 126 -21.03 8.96 -8.99
N ILE A 127 -21.39 8.01 -8.12
CA ILE A 127 -20.48 7.38 -7.16
C ILE A 127 -20.10 6.00 -7.69
N ASN A 128 -18.84 5.83 -8.08
CA ASN A 128 -18.29 4.55 -8.54
C ASN A 128 -17.09 4.14 -7.68
N GLY A 129 -16.75 2.85 -7.67
CA GLY A 129 -15.65 2.32 -6.87
C GLY A 129 -15.65 0.80 -6.83
N ILE A 130 -15.02 0.24 -5.80
CA ILE A 130 -15.09 -1.20 -5.53
C ILE A 130 -16.15 -1.46 -4.48
N PHE A 131 -17.00 -2.45 -4.70
CA PHE A 131 -18.11 -2.77 -3.80
C PHE A 131 -17.80 -4.04 -3.00
N THR A 132 -18.08 -4.04 -1.70
CA THR A 132 -18.00 -5.24 -0.86
C THR A 132 -19.27 -5.43 -0.05
N ALA A 133 -19.68 -6.68 0.11
CA ALA A 133 -20.75 -7.08 1.00
C ALA A 133 -20.33 -7.14 2.48
N LEU A 134 -19.10 -6.71 2.79
CA LEU A 134 -18.54 -6.73 4.13
C LEU A 134 -18.14 -5.33 4.60
N ASN A 135 -18.71 -4.88 5.71
CA ASN A 135 -18.21 -3.76 6.48
C ASN A 135 -17.33 -4.23 7.65
N ILE A 136 -16.06 -3.80 7.66
CA ILE A 136 -15.19 -3.94 8.84
C ILE A 136 -15.32 -2.69 9.70
N ALA A 137 -15.99 -2.80 10.85
CA ALA A 137 -16.42 -1.64 11.65
C ALA A 137 -15.28 -0.78 12.20
N TYR A 138 -14.10 -1.35 12.46
CA TYR A 138 -12.93 -0.60 12.93
C TYR A 138 -12.19 0.15 11.81
N ARG A 139 -12.61 -0.01 10.54
CA ARG A 139 -12.12 0.81 9.42
C ARG A 139 -13.10 1.96 9.22
N PRO A 140 -12.67 3.22 9.40
CA PRO A 140 -13.56 4.37 9.36
C PRO A 140 -14.07 4.59 7.94
N SER A 141 -15.31 5.06 7.84
CA SER A 141 -15.85 5.61 6.60
C SER A 141 -15.62 7.12 6.58
N HIS A 142 -15.12 7.64 5.45
CA HIS A 142 -15.03 9.09 5.25
C HIS A 142 -16.39 9.69 4.87
N ALA A 143 -17.32 8.87 4.36
CA ALA A 143 -18.68 9.28 4.06
C ALA A 143 -19.66 8.10 4.14
N SER A 144 -20.95 8.40 4.18
CA SER A 144 -22.02 7.41 4.07
C SER A 144 -23.12 7.89 3.14
N VAL A 145 -23.65 7.00 2.31
CA VAL A 145 -24.71 7.30 1.35
C VAL A 145 -25.92 6.44 1.67
N LYS A 146 -27.11 7.03 1.63
CA LYS A 146 -28.38 6.30 1.78
C LYS A 146 -29.13 6.33 0.46
N THR A 147 -29.62 5.17 0.05
CA THR A 147 -30.44 4.98 -1.15
C THR A 147 -31.74 4.26 -0.78
N GLN A 148 -32.53 3.90 -1.79
CA GLN A 148 -33.75 3.12 -1.58
C GLN A 148 -33.45 1.72 -1.01
N SER A 149 -32.36 1.08 -1.46
CA SER A 149 -32.07 -0.31 -1.06
C SER A 149 -31.19 -0.47 0.19
N GLY A 150 -30.57 0.60 0.69
CA GLY A 150 -29.80 0.52 1.92
C GLY A 150 -28.93 1.73 2.28
N THR A 151 -28.02 1.50 3.22
CA THR A 151 -26.94 2.43 3.56
C THR A 151 -25.61 1.84 3.08
N TYR A 152 -24.77 2.69 2.50
CA TYR A 152 -23.43 2.34 2.04
C TYR A 152 -22.40 3.20 2.72
N LEU A 153 -21.29 2.58 3.11
CA LEU A 153 -20.16 3.25 3.74
C LEU A 153 -19.08 3.44 2.68
N LEU A 154 -18.63 4.68 2.49
CA LEU A 154 -17.50 5.00 1.62
C LEU A 154 -16.23 5.05 2.46
N LYS A 155 -15.25 4.23 2.09
CA LYS A 155 -13.98 4.09 2.79
C LYS A 155 -12.82 4.25 1.83
N TRP A 156 -11.69 4.74 2.34
CA TRP A 156 -10.44 4.71 1.57
C TRP A 156 -9.66 3.40 1.78
N ARG A 157 -10.01 2.63 2.81
CA ARG A 157 -9.25 1.45 3.25
C ARG A 157 -10.21 0.40 3.80
N GLN A 158 -10.16 -0.80 3.23
CA GLN A 158 -10.99 -1.93 3.64
C GLN A 158 -10.42 -3.20 2.99
N PRO A 159 -9.85 -4.16 3.75
CA PRO A 159 -9.24 -5.39 3.22
C PRO A 159 -10.03 -6.09 2.10
N SER A 160 -9.34 -6.88 1.27
CA SER A 160 -9.89 -7.54 0.06
C SER A 160 -10.91 -8.65 0.27
N LEU A 161 -11.83 -8.50 1.20
CA LEU A 161 -12.86 -9.48 1.44
C LEU A 161 -14.01 -9.23 0.45
N ASN A 162 -14.18 -10.12 -0.53
CA ASN A 162 -15.31 -10.22 -1.47
C ASN A 162 -15.62 -8.96 -2.34
N TRP A 163 -14.71 -8.55 -3.21
CA TRP A 163 -14.91 -7.37 -4.07
C TRP A 163 -15.70 -7.64 -5.35
N LEU A 164 -16.74 -6.86 -5.59
CA LEU A 164 -17.23 -6.60 -6.94
C LEU A 164 -16.44 -5.42 -7.52
N ILE A 165 -15.73 -5.68 -8.61
CA ILE A 165 -14.78 -4.77 -9.24
C ILE A 165 -15.32 -4.40 -10.63
N PRO A 166 -15.82 -3.18 -10.82
CA PRO A 166 -16.28 -2.74 -12.13
C PRO A 166 -15.16 -2.70 -13.18
N ALA A 167 -15.46 -3.09 -14.42
CA ALA A 167 -14.46 -3.15 -15.49
C ALA A 167 -13.84 -1.77 -15.78
N GLU A 168 -14.64 -0.71 -15.65
CA GLU A 168 -14.19 0.68 -15.80
C GLU A 168 -13.19 1.11 -14.73
N VAL A 169 -13.32 0.59 -13.51
CA VAL A 169 -12.36 0.86 -12.42
C VAL A 169 -11.02 0.24 -12.76
N VAL A 170 -11.00 -1.01 -13.23
CA VAL A 170 -9.75 -1.71 -13.61
C VAL A 170 -9.11 -1.09 -14.84
N LYS A 171 -9.91 -0.65 -15.82
CA LYS A 171 -9.40 0.09 -16.98
C LYS A 171 -8.72 1.40 -16.58
N THR A 172 -9.24 2.07 -15.56
CA THR A 172 -8.75 3.38 -15.11
C THR A 172 -7.54 3.24 -14.18
N VAL A 173 -7.64 2.37 -13.16
CA VAL A 173 -6.62 2.14 -12.12
C VAL A 173 -5.47 1.27 -12.63
N GLY A 174 -5.75 0.42 -13.61
CA GLY A 174 -4.85 -0.61 -14.12
C GLY A 174 -5.02 -1.96 -13.42
N ASN A 175 -4.24 -2.93 -13.88
CA ASN A 175 -4.23 -4.28 -13.35
C ASN A 175 -3.56 -4.36 -11.98
N PHE A 176 -3.88 -5.40 -11.22
CA PHE A 176 -3.11 -5.80 -10.05
C PHE A 176 -1.66 -6.09 -10.45
N LYS A 177 -0.71 -5.69 -9.61
CA LYS A 177 0.71 -5.97 -9.80
C LYS A 177 1.30 -6.47 -8.50
N ASP A 178 2.19 -7.43 -8.58
CA ASP A 178 3.00 -7.81 -7.43
C ASP A 178 4.03 -6.71 -7.14
N GLU A 179 3.75 -5.90 -6.12
CA GLU A 179 4.72 -4.96 -5.55
C GLU A 179 5.40 -5.52 -4.31
N GLY A 180 5.14 -6.80 -4.02
CA GLY A 180 5.68 -7.52 -2.89
C GLY A 180 5.12 -7.06 -1.55
N ILE A 181 3.92 -6.48 -1.52
CA ILE A 181 3.06 -6.41 -0.34
C ILE A 181 1.67 -6.92 -0.74
N ALA A 182 0.79 -7.15 0.23
CA ALA A 182 -0.57 -7.62 -0.05
C ALA A 182 -1.22 -6.79 -1.17
N PHE A 183 -1.68 -7.48 -2.22
CA PHE A 183 -2.16 -6.85 -3.46
C PHE A 183 -3.26 -5.81 -3.20
N ASP A 184 -4.08 -6.05 -2.18
CA ASP A 184 -5.20 -5.19 -1.82
C ASP A 184 -4.73 -3.84 -1.30
N THR A 185 -3.67 -3.83 -0.49
CA THR A 185 -3.03 -2.64 0.07
C THR A 185 -2.53 -1.71 -1.03
N VAL A 186 -1.84 -2.27 -2.03
CA VAL A 186 -1.37 -1.53 -3.21
C VAL A 186 -2.55 -1.01 -4.02
N TYR A 187 -3.53 -1.88 -4.27
CA TYR A 187 -4.66 -1.51 -5.11
C TYR A 187 -5.51 -0.41 -4.47
N PHE A 188 -5.68 -0.39 -3.14
CA PHE A 188 -6.34 0.72 -2.43
C PHE A 188 -5.62 2.04 -2.59
N HIS A 189 -4.29 2.02 -2.52
CA HIS A 189 -3.50 3.22 -2.75
C HIS A 189 -3.83 3.80 -4.13
N HIS A 190 -3.80 2.95 -5.17
CA HIS A 190 -4.16 3.39 -6.52
C HIS A 190 -5.63 3.82 -6.63
N LEU A 191 -6.58 3.10 -6.05
CA LEU A 191 -7.99 3.51 -6.02
C LEU A 191 -8.15 4.91 -5.42
N ARG A 192 -7.47 5.19 -4.30
CA ARG A 192 -7.49 6.50 -3.65
C ARG A 192 -6.86 7.59 -4.53
N LEU A 193 -5.76 7.30 -5.23
CA LEU A 193 -5.18 8.21 -6.22
C LEU A 193 -6.18 8.57 -7.34
N HIS A 194 -6.97 7.58 -7.77
CA HIS A 194 -8.01 7.74 -8.78
C HIS A 194 -9.38 8.18 -8.23
N GLN A 195 -9.47 8.52 -6.94
CA GLN A 195 -10.71 8.93 -6.26
C GLN A 195 -11.85 7.89 -6.32
N PHE A 196 -11.51 6.60 -6.42
CA PHE A 196 -12.47 5.51 -6.30
C PHE A 196 -12.56 5.04 -4.85
N PRO A 197 -13.68 5.28 -4.13
CA PRO A 197 -13.87 4.74 -2.79
C PRO A 197 -14.05 3.21 -2.81
N HIS A 198 -13.83 2.63 -1.63
CA HIS A 198 -14.34 1.32 -1.28
C HIS A 198 -15.74 1.46 -0.68
N ILE A 199 -16.70 0.74 -1.23
CA ILE A 199 -18.13 0.90 -0.95
C ILE A 199 -18.59 -0.36 -0.22
N CYS A 200 -18.79 -0.23 1.09
CA CYS A 200 -19.22 -1.34 1.93
C CYS A 200 -20.74 -1.31 2.14
N LEU A 201 -21.39 -2.47 2.02
CA LEU A 201 -22.78 -2.63 2.44
C LEU A 201 -22.93 -2.44 3.95
N LYS A 202 -24.03 -1.80 4.35
CA LYS A 202 -24.49 -1.72 5.73
C LYS A 202 -25.98 -2.08 5.78
N PRO A 203 -26.36 -3.30 6.22
CA PRO A 203 -25.54 -4.31 6.89
C PRO A 203 -24.61 -5.13 6.00
N SER A 204 -23.68 -5.87 6.64
CA SER A 204 -22.86 -6.90 5.97
C SER A 204 -23.67 -8.16 5.61
N TYR A 205 -23.43 -8.72 4.41
CA TYR A 205 -24.08 -9.92 3.86
C TYR A 205 -23.13 -11.10 3.63
N VAL A 206 -21.92 -11.00 4.14
CA VAL A 206 -20.90 -12.06 4.14
C VAL A 206 -20.17 -12.04 5.48
N GLN A 207 -19.48 -13.13 5.80
CA GLN A 207 -18.77 -13.30 7.07
C GLN A 207 -17.40 -13.90 6.84
N ASN A 208 -16.33 -13.20 7.21
CA ASN A 208 -15.02 -13.85 7.26
C ASN A 208 -14.94 -14.80 8.48
N ILE A 209 -14.26 -15.92 8.30
CA ILE A 209 -14.14 -17.03 9.26
C ILE A 209 -12.68 -17.38 9.58
N GLY A 210 -11.71 -16.57 9.13
CA GLY A 210 -10.28 -16.80 9.35
C GLY A 210 -9.86 -16.73 10.82
N THR A 211 -8.93 -17.59 11.26
CA THR A 211 -8.37 -17.69 12.63
C THR A 211 -7.43 -16.56 13.01
N PHE A 212 -6.94 -15.80 12.04
CA PHE A 212 -6.11 -14.61 12.25
C PHE A 212 -6.58 -13.43 11.41
N GLY A 213 -7.68 -13.62 10.67
CA GLY A 213 -8.32 -12.59 9.86
C GLY A 213 -9.21 -11.71 10.71
N ALA A 214 -9.82 -10.72 10.06
CA ALA A 214 -10.67 -9.75 10.71
C ALA A 214 -11.89 -10.34 11.43
N TYR A 215 -12.05 -11.63 11.73
CA TYR A 215 -13.20 -12.24 12.42
C TYR A 215 -12.81 -13.53 13.19
N SER A 216 -11.56 -13.60 13.69
CA SER A 216 -11.01 -14.73 14.42
C SER A 216 -11.49 -14.85 15.86
N GLN A 217 -12.59 -15.59 16.11
CA GLN A 217 -13.12 -15.96 17.45
C GLN A 217 -13.37 -14.83 18.48
N ASP A 218 -12.97 -13.59 18.20
CA ASP A 218 -13.24 -12.42 18.99
C ASP A 218 -14.35 -11.59 18.34
N THR A 219 -14.97 -10.79 19.18
CA THR A 219 -16.19 -10.06 18.86
C THR A 219 -15.90 -8.62 18.44
N THR A 220 -14.65 -8.30 18.10
CA THR A 220 -14.21 -6.91 17.86
C THR A 220 -14.46 -6.46 16.43
N THR A 221 -14.91 -7.37 15.57
CA THR A 221 -14.92 -7.14 14.13
C THR A 221 -16.20 -7.58 13.41
N ALA A 222 -17.04 -8.42 14.04
CA ALA A 222 -18.44 -8.61 13.66
C ALA A 222 -19.15 -7.26 13.62
N SER A 223 -19.58 -6.81 12.44
CA SER A 223 -20.48 -5.67 12.37
C SER A 223 -21.77 -6.07 13.09
N ASP A 224 -22.24 -5.25 14.05
CA ASP A 224 -23.45 -5.53 14.86
C ASP A 224 -24.70 -5.77 13.98
N ASP A 225 -24.63 -5.36 12.72
CA ASP A 225 -25.67 -5.42 11.72
C ASP A 225 -25.59 -6.66 10.79
N PHE A 226 -24.60 -7.55 10.96
CA PHE A 226 -24.43 -8.74 10.12
C PHE A 226 -25.68 -9.65 10.05
N VAL A 227 -26.11 -9.93 8.81
CA VAL A 227 -27.39 -10.60 8.52
C VAL A 227 -27.33 -12.13 8.72
N GLY A 228 -26.15 -12.75 8.61
CA GLY A 228 -25.99 -14.20 8.76
C GLY A 228 -26.13 -14.75 10.18
N SER A 229 -26.32 -13.87 11.19
CA SER A 229 -26.85 -14.29 12.49
C SER A 229 -28.32 -14.73 12.43
N GLY A 230 -28.98 -14.48 11.30
CA GLY A 230 -30.37 -14.75 11.09
C GLY A 230 -31.23 -14.08 12.16
N ASN A 231 -32.50 -14.40 12.09
CA ASN A 231 -33.39 -14.32 13.23
C ASN A 231 -33.07 -15.45 14.26
N GLY A 232 -31.78 -15.76 14.52
CA GLY A 232 -31.33 -17.06 15.06
C GLY A 232 -30.71 -17.05 16.47
N LEU A 233 -30.46 -15.89 17.08
CA LEU A 233 -30.22 -15.81 18.53
C LEU A 233 -31.46 -15.18 19.17
N PRO A 234 -32.11 -15.84 20.15
CA PRO A 234 -33.21 -15.23 20.89
C PRO A 234 -32.81 -13.84 21.36
N TYR A 235 -33.70 -12.84 21.24
CA TYR A 235 -33.49 -11.48 21.73
C TYR A 235 -32.74 -11.39 23.08
N PRO A 236 -33.03 -12.21 24.11
CA PRO A 236 -32.27 -12.20 25.37
C PRO A 236 -30.79 -12.59 25.20
N TYR A 237 -30.46 -13.54 24.32
CA TYR A 237 -29.07 -13.89 24.03
C TYR A 237 -28.36 -12.77 23.29
N ARG A 238 -29.05 -12.05 22.40
CA ARG A 238 -28.56 -10.82 21.77
C ARG A 238 -28.29 -9.75 22.82
N LEU A 239 -29.14 -9.62 23.84
CA LEU A 239 -29.01 -8.61 24.90
C LEU A 239 -27.90 -8.94 25.89
N VAL A 240 -27.76 -10.21 26.29
CA VAL A 240 -26.66 -10.70 27.14
C VAL A 240 -25.33 -10.59 26.39
N LYS A 241 -25.28 -11.03 25.13
CA LYS A 241 -24.09 -10.87 24.28
C LYS A 241 -23.78 -9.40 24.11
N ASN A 242 -24.73 -8.54 23.73
CA ASN A 242 -24.50 -7.09 23.59
C ASN A 242 -24.07 -6.43 24.90
N THR A 243 -24.55 -6.88 26.06
CA THR A 243 -24.13 -6.34 27.36
C THR A 243 -22.71 -6.80 27.71
N ALA A 244 -22.40 -8.09 27.57
CA ALA A 244 -21.05 -8.62 27.77
C ALA A 244 -20.04 -8.01 26.77
N LEU A 245 -20.49 -7.78 25.53
CA LEU A 245 -19.75 -7.06 24.50
C LEU A 245 -19.53 -5.62 24.90
N LYS A 246 -20.56 -4.89 25.32
CA LYS A 246 -20.42 -3.51 25.81
C LYS A 246 -19.47 -3.44 26.99
N THR A 247 -19.46 -4.42 27.90
CA THR A 247 -18.53 -4.44 29.03
C THR A 247 -17.10 -4.78 28.61
N LYS A 248 -16.89 -5.78 27.74
CA LYS A 248 -15.56 -6.14 27.23
C LYS A 248 -14.98 -5.03 26.36
N ARG A 249 -15.81 -4.44 25.49
CA ARG A 249 -15.52 -3.26 24.69
C ARG A 249 -15.29 -2.06 25.58
N PHE A 250 -16.06 -1.84 26.64
CA PHE A 250 -15.79 -0.81 27.63
C PHE A 250 -14.44 -1.04 28.32
N VAL A 251 -14.03 -2.25 28.65
CA VAL A 251 -12.71 -2.50 29.26
C VAL A 251 -11.56 -2.34 28.25
N THR A 252 -11.67 -2.91 27.06
CA THR A 252 -10.66 -2.79 25.99
C THR A 252 -10.58 -1.38 25.46
N ASP A 253 -11.73 -0.75 25.20
CA ASP A 253 -11.83 0.66 24.83
C ASP A 253 -11.40 1.53 26.00
N THR A 254 -11.69 1.27 27.28
CA THR A 254 -11.19 2.12 28.38
C THR A 254 -9.68 2.00 28.53
N ARG A 255 -9.09 0.81 28.38
CA ARG A 255 -7.63 0.61 28.39
C ARG A 255 -6.97 1.25 27.16
N ALA A 256 -7.63 1.19 26.02
CA ALA A 256 -7.26 1.89 24.79
C ALA A 256 -7.62 3.39 24.83
N TYR A 257 -8.55 3.85 25.63
CA TYR A 257 -9.02 5.24 25.72
C TYR A 257 -8.08 6.01 26.66
N LEU A 258 -7.65 5.36 27.73
CA LEU A 258 -6.64 5.87 28.64
C LEU A 258 -5.23 5.95 28.00
N THR A 259 -4.96 5.24 26.89
CA THR A 259 -3.69 5.30 26.14
C THR A 259 -3.79 5.88 24.72
N ARG A 260 -4.96 5.85 24.05
CA ARG A 260 -5.22 6.27 22.66
C ARG A 260 -6.22 7.41 22.51
N ASN A 261 -6.41 8.26 23.51
CA ASN A 261 -7.35 9.39 23.44
C ASN A 261 -7.08 10.44 22.31
N LYS A 262 -6.16 10.18 21.37
CA LYS A 262 -5.86 11.06 20.24
C LYS A 262 -5.67 10.38 18.88
N VAL A 263 -5.64 9.04 18.77
CA VAL A 263 -5.26 8.35 17.52
C VAL A 263 -6.26 7.21 17.25
N ARG A 264 -7.14 7.38 16.25
CA ARG A 264 -8.01 6.32 15.74
C ARG A 264 -7.39 5.71 14.49
N ASP A 265 -7.69 4.43 14.26
CA ASP A 265 -7.54 3.79 12.94
C ASP A 265 -6.10 3.69 12.42
N LEU A 266 -5.25 2.97 13.15
CA LEU A 266 -3.92 2.60 12.66
C LEU A 266 -4.04 1.61 11.50
N ASN A 267 -3.64 2.06 10.33
CA ASN A 267 -3.55 1.23 9.14
C ASN A 267 -2.11 1.28 8.64
N PRO A 268 -1.45 0.13 8.47
CA PRO A 268 -0.16 0.13 7.81
C PRO A 268 -0.33 0.67 6.38
N ILE A 269 0.51 1.63 6.04
CA ILE A 269 0.81 2.03 4.66
C ILE A 269 2.27 1.70 4.43
N ARG A 270 2.54 0.93 3.39
CA ARG A 270 3.91 0.70 2.99
C ARG A 270 4.41 1.93 2.23
N TRP A 271 5.62 2.35 2.54
CA TRP A 271 6.26 3.50 1.91
C TRP A 271 7.69 3.14 1.54
N GLY A 272 7.93 2.83 0.27
CA GLY A 272 9.24 2.30 -0.15
C GLY A 272 9.57 0.97 0.51
N VAL A 273 10.56 0.96 1.41
CA VAL A 273 10.93 -0.22 2.22
C VAL A 273 10.59 -0.05 3.70
N ASP A 274 9.95 1.05 4.07
CA ASP A 274 9.59 1.39 5.44
C ASP A 274 8.10 1.07 5.68
N TRP A 275 7.76 0.67 6.91
CA TRP A 275 6.36 0.62 7.35
C TRP A 275 5.98 1.97 7.95
N LEU A 276 4.99 2.60 7.33
CA LEU A 276 4.30 3.75 7.89
C LEU A 276 2.93 3.30 8.40
N PHE A 277 2.36 4.04 9.34
CA PHE A 277 1.01 3.78 9.83
C PHE A 277 0.20 5.07 9.74
N GLU A 278 -0.79 5.10 8.85
CA GLU A 278 -1.71 6.23 8.84
C GLU A 278 -2.69 6.08 10.00
N ALA A 279 -3.08 7.21 10.58
CA ALA A 279 -4.15 7.31 11.56
C ALA A 279 -5.00 8.55 11.29
N GLY A 280 -6.26 8.50 11.74
CA GLY A 280 -7.18 9.64 11.72
C GLY A 280 -7.49 10.13 13.14
N LYS A 281 -7.73 11.43 13.28
CA LYS A 281 -8.45 11.98 14.44
C LYS A 281 -9.95 12.07 14.14
N ALA A 282 -10.74 12.19 15.21
CA ALA A 282 -12.19 12.37 15.11
C ALA A 282 -12.60 13.68 14.40
N ASN A 283 -11.71 14.69 14.34
CA ASN A 283 -11.94 15.95 13.63
C ASN A 283 -11.60 15.89 12.13
N GLY A 284 -11.11 14.75 11.63
CA GLY A 284 -10.72 14.58 10.23
C GLY A 284 -9.24 14.81 9.93
N ASP A 285 -8.42 15.22 10.90
CA ASP A 285 -6.96 15.33 10.69
C ASP A 285 -6.37 13.93 10.43
N GLU A 286 -5.49 13.83 9.44
CA GLU A 286 -4.73 12.62 9.12
C GLU A 286 -3.28 12.75 9.62
N PHE A 287 -2.74 11.65 10.13
CA PHE A 287 -1.37 11.56 10.62
C PHE A 287 -0.72 10.31 10.09
N VAL A 288 0.60 10.33 10.09
CA VAL A 288 1.39 9.14 9.84
C VAL A 288 2.39 8.91 10.97
N PHE A 289 2.56 7.64 11.31
CA PHE A 289 3.55 7.18 12.28
C PHE A 289 4.62 6.36 11.59
N TYR A 290 5.87 6.59 11.97
CA TYR A 290 7.01 5.79 11.58
C TYR A 290 7.65 5.16 12.83
N LEU A 291 7.79 3.84 12.86
CA LEU A 291 8.20 3.11 14.06
C LEU A 291 9.72 3.12 14.27
N PHE A 292 10.15 3.29 15.51
CA PHE A 292 11.55 3.19 15.91
C PHE A 292 12.15 1.80 15.67
N THR A 293 11.34 0.73 15.72
CA THR A 293 11.81 -0.63 15.44
C THR A 293 12.38 -0.81 14.04
N ASP A 294 11.86 -0.08 13.05
CA ASP A 294 12.43 -0.07 11.71
C ASP A 294 13.77 0.69 11.68
N SER A 295 13.93 1.72 12.49
CA SER A 295 15.22 2.43 12.66
C SER A 295 16.28 1.60 13.37
N MET A 296 15.91 0.81 14.39
CA MET A 296 16.86 -0.08 15.08
C MET A 296 17.48 -1.10 14.15
N ARG A 297 16.73 -1.59 13.15
CA ARG A 297 17.27 -2.50 12.12
C ARG A 297 18.35 -1.84 11.27
N MET A 298 18.30 -0.53 11.16
CA MET A 298 19.31 0.28 10.49
C MET A 298 20.45 0.71 11.44
N GLY A 299 20.55 0.12 12.64
CA GLY A 299 21.61 0.40 13.62
C GLY A 299 21.31 1.57 14.57
N TRP A 300 20.11 2.16 14.52
CA TRP A 300 19.81 3.32 15.35
C TRP A 300 19.52 2.90 16.80
N ASN A 301 20.12 3.63 17.74
CA ASN A 301 19.68 3.61 19.13
C ASN A 301 18.62 4.71 19.38
N LYS A 302 17.93 4.63 20.52
CA LYS A 302 16.81 5.51 20.88
C LYS A 302 17.23 6.98 21.04
N GLU A 303 18.46 7.22 21.51
CA GLU A 303 19.02 8.56 21.67
C GLU A 303 19.27 9.20 20.30
N TYR A 304 19.96 8.48 19.41
CA TYR A 304 20.23 8.92 18.04
C TYR A 304 18.93 9.18 17.27
N PHE A 305 17.94 8.28 17.37
CA PHE A 305 16.63 8.47 16.75
C PHE A 305 15.96 9.78 17.20
N ARG A 306 15.93 10.07 18.51
CA ARG A 306 15.34 11.32 19.02
C ARG A 306 16.12 12.55 18.62
N ALA A 307 17.45 12.50 18.71
CA ALA A 307 18.32 13.59 18.30
C ALA A 307 18.09 13.93 16.82
N ARG A 308 18.02 12.89 15.98
CA ARG A 308 17.80 13.03 14.54
C ARG A 308 16.41 13.59 14.21
N VAL A 309 15.36 13.12 14.88
CA VAL A 309 14.00 13.67 14.72
C VAL A 309 13.94 15.14 15.12
N ALA A 310 14.60 15.52 16.22
CA ALA A 310 14.67 16.90 16.67
C ALA A 310 15.44 17.80 15.69
N GLU A 311 16.55 17.30 15.14
CA GLU A 311 17.36 17.98 14.12
C GLU A 311 16.57 18.22 12.82
N ILE A 312 15.89 17.21 12.28
CA ILE A 312 15.06 17.40 11.07
C ILE A 312 13.91 18.37 11.37
N LYS A 313 13.23 18.20 12.51
CA LYS A 313 12.11 19.05 12.90
C LYS A 313 12.51 20.52 13.03
N SER A 314 13.73 20.84 13.47
CA SER A 314 14.17 22.23 13.64
C SER A 314 14.45 22.95 12.32
N ALA A 315 14.69 22.20 11.24
CA ALA A 315 15.04 22.73 9.93
C ALA A 315 13.99 22.47 8.83
N GLN A 316 12.96 21.67 9.10
CA GLN A 316 11.97 21.32 8.09
C GLN A 316 11.22 22.56 7.56
N PRO A 317 11.02 22.67 6.24
CA PRO A 317 10.18 23.71 5.67
C PRO A 317 8.71 23.46 6.03
N VAL A 318 7.88 24.50 5.90
CA VAL A 318 6.42 24.35 5.99
C VAL A 318 5.97 23.35 4.91
N SER A 319 5.36 22.26 5.35
CA SER A 319 5.04 21.12 4.51
C SER A 319 3.79 20.40 5.06
N PRO A 320 2.94 19.80 4.19
CA PRO A 320 1.86 18.93 4.65
C PRO A 320 2.34 17.61 5.29
N PHE A 321 3.66 17.40 5.36
CA PHE A 321 4.32 16.23 5.94
C PHE A 321 5.16 16.56 7.17
N GLU A 322 4.71 17.54 7.97
CA GLU A 322 5.50 18.09 9.07
C GLU A 322 5.70 17.09 10.21
N ILE A 323 6.95 16.87 10.62
CA ILE A 323 7.29 16.15 11.83
C ILE A 323 6.82 16.95 13.04
N ARG A 324 5.94 16.34 13.83
CA ARG A 324 5.42 16.94 15.05
C ARG A 324 6.17 16.48 16.30
N GLY A 325 6.74 15.28 16.30
CA GLY A 325 7.63 14.81 17.37
C GLY A 325 7.76 13.30 17.46
N VAL A 326 8.19 12.83 18.63
CA VAL A 326 8.25 11.40 18.98
C VAL A 326 7.16 11.06 19.99
N VAL A 327 6.49 9.94 19.80
CA VAL A 327 5.53 9.35 20.74
C VAL A 327 6.17 8.12 21.36
N ASP A 328 6.21 8.09 22.69
CA ASP A 328 6.82 7.01 23.47
C ASP A 328 5.81 5.87 23.67
N GLY A 329 6.28 4.62 23.62
CA GLY A 329 5.44 3.47 23.98
C GLY A 329 4.18 3.34 23.11
N PHE A 330 4.32 3.65 21.82
CA PHE A 330 3.32 3.46 20.78
C PHE A 330 3.05 1.97 20.53
N TYR A 331 2.57 1.58 19.35
CA TYR A 331 2.13 0.24 19.01
C TYR A 331 3.10 -0.86 19.47
N GLY A 332 2.68 -1.70 20.43
CA GLY A 332 3.52 -2.76 20.99
C GLY A 332 4.59 -2.31 21.99
N GLY A 333 4.58 -1.04 22.41
CA GLY A 333 5.59 -0.44 23.28
C GLY A 333 6.73 0.28 22.54
N ASP A 334 6.70 0.30 21.21
CA ASP A 334 7.73 0.95 20.38
C ASP A 334 7.61 2.47 20.41
N ASP A 335 8.70 3.21 20.29
CA ASP A 335 8.63 4.65 20.00
C ASP A 335 8.23 4.88 18.53
N ALA A 336 7.62 6.01 18.21
CA ALA A 336 7.30 6.37 16.83
C ALA A 336 7.48 7.85 16.55
N VAL A 337 7.96 8.21 15.36
CA VAL A 337 7.83 9.57 14.83
C VAL A 337 6.39 9.78 14.44
N PHE A 338 5.83 10.91 14.84
CA PHE A 338 4.48 11.34 14.49
C PHE A 338 4.57 12.57 13.60
N CYS A 339 3.98 12.46 12.41
CA CYS A 339 3.95 13.53 11.41
C CYS A 339 2.52 13.87 11.03
N GLU A 340 2.28 15.13 10.70
CA GLU A 340 1.11 15.49 9.91
C GLU A 340 1.18 14.83 8.54
N TRP A 341 0.01 14.47 8.04
CA TRP A 341 -0.10 13.79 6.78
C TRP A 341 -1.31 14.31 6.03
N SER A 342 -1.13 14.59 4.74
CA SER A 342 -2.23 14.71 3.81
C SER A 342 -1.96 13.72 2.70
N PHE A 343 -2.93 12.84 2.44
CA PHE A 343 -2.78 11.91 1.33
C PHE A 343 -2.51 12.65 0.02
N MET A 344 -1.39 12.30 -0.61
CA MET A 344 -0.88 12.91 -1.82
C MET A 344 -0.06 11.84 -2.55
N PRO A 345 -0.07 11.82 -3.90
CA PRO A 345 0.83 10.95 -4.64
C PRO A 345 2.27 11.36 -4.40
N ASN A 346 3.13 10.36 -4.33
CA ASN A 346 4.57 10.57 -4.38
C ASN A 346 5.07 10.62 -5.83
N LEU A 347 6.34 10.93 -6.04
CA LEU A 347 6.93 11.07 -7.36
C LEU A 347 6.92 9.74 -8.14
N LYS A 348 6.96 8.59 -7.44
CA LYS A 348 6.79 7.26 -8.06
C LYS A 348 5.37 7.09 -8.61
N ASP A 349 4.36 7.52 -7.88
CA ASP A 349 2.97 7.55 -8.33
C ASP A 349 2.79 8.51 -9.52
N CYS A 350 3.35 9.72 -9.43
CA CYS A 350 3.29 10.69 -10.53
C CYS A 350 3.94 10.16 -11.82
N LYS A 351 5.06 9.44 -11.69
CA LYS A 351 5.72 8.78 -12.83
C LYS A 351 4.85 7.67 -13.43
N ARG A 352 4.17 6.90 -12.57
CA ARG A 352 3.32 5.78 -12.99
C ARG A 352 2.00 6.23 -13.61
N PHE A 353 1.42 7.29 -13.09
CA PHE A 353 0.10 7.80 -13.49
C PHE A 353 0.18 9.26 -13.97
N PRO A 354 0.95 9.54 -15.05
CA PRO A 354 1.16 10.91 -15.52
C PRO A 354 -0.13 11.60 -15.97
N HIS A 355 -1.15 10.82 -16.38
CA HIS A 355 -2.46 11.35 -16.78
C HIS A 355 -3.30 11.89 -15.61
N LEU A 356 -3.03 11.48 -14.37
CA LEU A 356 -3.74 11.97 -13.19
C LEU A 356 -3.09 13.23 -12.63
N MET A 357 -1.75 13.24 -12.59
CA MET A 357 -0.99 14.24 -11.83
C MET A 357 -0.36 15.30 -12.73
N GLY A 358 -0.52 15.15 -14.04
CA GLY A 358 0.23 15.89 -15.05
C GLY A 358 1.68 15.43 -15.12
N THR A 359 2.42 16.03 -16.06
CA THR A 359 3.88 15.92 -16.12
C THR A 359 4.50 17.17 -15.53
N VAL A 360 5.61 17.01 -14.81
CA VAL A 360 6.40 18.14 -14.33
C VAL A 360 7.57 18.37 -15.25
N SER A 361 7.84 19.64 -15.55
CA SER A 361 9.12 19.98 -16.17
C SER A 361 10.24 19.49 -15.26
N PRO A 362 11.23 18.73 -15.76
CA PRO A 362 12.34 18.26 -14.95
C PRO A 362 13.11 19.41 -14.26
N VAL A 363 13.20 20.57 -14.92
CA VAL A 363 13.77 21.81 -14.36
C VAL A 363 12.96 22.26 -13.14
N ALA A 364 11.63 22.33 -13.27
CA ALA A 364 10.76 22.77 -12.18
C ALA A 364 10.79 21.82 -10.99
N LEU A 365 10.78 20.51 -11.24
CA LEU A 365 10.92 19.48 -10.20
C LEU A 365 12.24 19.64 -9.44
N LEU A 366 13.36 19.71 -10.17
CA LEU A 366 14.68 19.89 -9.57
C LEU A 366 14.76 21.21 -8.78
N LYS A 367 14.23 22.31 -9.34
CA LYS A 367 14.18 23.63 -8.69
C LYS A 367 13.40 23.61 -7.38
N HIS A 368 12.20 23.05 -7.36
CA HIS A 368 11.37 23.00 -6.15
C HIS A 368 11.97 22.12 -5.05
N CYS A 369 12.57 20.98 -5.42
CA CYS A 369 13.28 20.14 -4.48
C CYS A 369 14.55 20.83 -3.93
N ALA A 370 15.34 21.45 -4.80
CA ALA A 370 16.55 22.18 -4.39
C ALA A 370 16.22 23.34 -3.45
N ALA A 371 15.11 24.05 -3.69
CA ALA A 371 14.65 25.13 -2.82
C ALA A 371 14.30 24.65 -1.39
N GLN A 372 13.59 23.52 -1.25
CA GLN A 372 13.31 22.95 0.07
C GLN A 372 14.56 22.39 0.74
N LEU A 373 15.42 21.74 -0.04
CA LEU A 373 16.68 21.21 0.47
C LEU A 373 17.63 22.32 0.94
N ALA A 374 17.59 23.50 0.30
CA ALA A 374 18.37 24.66 0.71
C ALA A 374 18.01 25.12 2.13
N VAL A 375 16.75 24.99 2.56
CA VAL A 375 16.33 25.31 3.95
C VAL A 375 17.07 24.41 4.94
N TYR A 376 17.10 23.10 4.71
CA TYR A 376 17.86 22.16 5.54
C TYR A 376 19.36 22.50 5.55
N HIS A 377 19.96 22.73 4.38
CA HIS A 377 21.39 23.00 4.28
C HIS A 377 21.79 24.33 4.93
N GLN A 378 20.94 25.36 4.88
CA GLN A 378 21.18 26.63 5.57
C GLN A 378 21.18 26.48 7.09
N ALA A 379 20.41 25.54 7.62
CA ALA A 379 20.43 25.16 9.03
C ALA A 379 21.58 24.21 9.39
N GLY A 380 22.43 23.83 8.42
CA GLY A 380 23.49 22.84 8.61
C GLY A 380 22.99 21.41 8.74
N VAL A 381 21.72 21.16 8.40
CA VAL A 381 21.08 19.85 8.51
C VAL A 381 21.16 19.11 7.17
N VAL A 382 21.66 17.88 7.21
CA VAL A 382 21.58 16.93 6.09
C VAL A 382 20.19 16.29 6.13
N HIS A 383 19.47 16.16 5.03
CA HIS A 383 18.20 15.42 4.93
C HIS A 383 18.44 13.90 4.98
N ASN A 384 19.44 13.42 4.24
CA ASN A 384 19.89 12.04 4.13
C ASN A 384 18.76 11.05 3.79
N LYS A 385 17.75 11.46 3.03
CA LYS A 385 16.61 10.58 2.69
C LYS A 385 15.78 11.00 1.49
N ILE A 386 16.44 11.52 0.46
CA ILE A 386 15.78 12.05 -0.75
C ILE A 386 15.60 10.90 -1.74
N ARG A 387 14.35 10.48 -1.95
CA ARG A 387 13.97 9.34 -2.78
C ARG A 387 12.63 9.61 -3.47
N MET A 388 12.29 8.88 -4.54
CA MET A 388 11.02 9.08 -5.25
C MET A 388 9.77 8.89 -4.37
N ASP A 389 9.86 8.01 -3.38
CA ASP A 389 8.81 7.83 -2.38
C ASP A 389 8.78 9.00 -1.38
N ASN A 390 9.85 9.76 -1.14
CA ASN A 390 9.85 10.89 -0.21
C ASN A 390 9.62 12.27 -0.85
N ILE A 391 9.20 12.32 -2.12
CA ILE A 391 8.84 13.55 -2.83
C ILE A 391 7.38 13.47 -3.22
N PHE A 392 6.60 14.47 -2.85
CA PHE A 392 5.14 14.48 -3.04
C PHE A 392 4.69 15.67 -3.86
N SER A 393 3.56 15.54 -4.55
CA SER A 393 2.95 16.63 -5.31
C SER A 393 1.45 16.42 -5.41
N ARG A 394 0.61 17.42 -5.15
CA ARG A 394 -0.84 17.29 -5.41
C ARG A 394 -1.14 17.57 -6.87
N ASP A 395 -0.57 18.67 -7.33
CA ASP A 395 -0.43 19.07 -8.70
C ASP A 395 0.92 19.78 -8.80
N PHE A 396 1.63 19.61 -9.91
CA PHE A 396 2.97 20.17 -10.02
C PHE A 396 2.99 21.71 -10.08
N SER A 397 1.83 22.35 -10.32
CA SER A 397 1.67 23.80 -10.20
C SER A 397 1.73 24.30 -8.76
N SER A 398 1.30 23.49 -7.78
CA SER A 398 1.33 23.79 -6.35
C SER A 398 2.70 23.56 -5.72
N GLY A 399 3.66 23.07 -6.50
CA GLY A 399 5.00 22.70 -6.05
C GLY A 399 5.12 21.21 -5.74
N VAL A 400 6.28 20.83 -5.22
CA VAL A 400 6.52 19.50 -4.66
C VAL A 400 6.92 19.64 -3.19
N TYR A 401 6.82 18.58 -2.41
CA TYR A 401 7.11 18.57 -1.00
C TYR A 401 8.11 17.46 -0.68
N LEU A 402 9.23 17.82 -0.05
CA LEU A 402 10.18 16.86 0.50
C LEU A 402 9.69 16.42 1.87
N ALA A 403 9.48 15.12 2.04
CA ALA A 403 9.14 14.55 3.33
C ALA A 403 10.33 13.74 3.89
N TRP A 404 10.38 13.64 5.21
CA TRP A 404 11.35 12.81 5.90
C TRP A 404 10.64 11.65 6.59
N PHE A 405 10.43 10.57 5.84
CA PHE A 405 9.85 9.33 6.37
C PHE A 405 10.86 8.20 6.39
N GLY A 406 11.02 7.59 7.56
CA GLY A 406 11.79 6.39 7.81
C GLY A 406 13.25 6.61 8.23
N SER A 407 14.06 5.54 8.23
CA SER A 407 15.50 5.59 8.56
C SER A 407 16.41 5.34 7.34
N GLU A 408 17.69 5.69 7.50
CA GLU A 408 18.82 5.15 6.72
C GLU A 408 19.73 4.39 7.69
N LEU A 409 20.79 3.71 7.23
CA LEU A 409 21.82 3.19 8.15
C LEU A 409 22.35 4.31 9.08
N SER A 410 22.57 3.98 10.36
CA SER A 410 23.21 4.88 11.31
C SER A 410 24.60 5.25 10.80
N GLN A 411 25.02 6.48 11.11
CA GLN A 411 26.32 6.98 10.65
C GLN A 411 27.46 6.06 11.14
N GLY A 412 28.33 5.67 10.20
CA GLY A 412 29.45 4.75 10.44
C GLY A 412 29.13 3.27 10.21
N GLU A 413 27.85 2.90 10.04
CA GLU A 413 27.49 1.54 9.63
C GLU A 413 27.68 1.38 8.11
N LYS A 414 28.21 0.23 7.71
CA LYS A 414 28.39 -0.12 6.30
C LYS A 414 27.21 -0.95 5.81
N TYR A 415 26.78 -0.71 4.58
CA TYR A 415 25.84 -1.62 3.92
C TYR A 415 26.49 -3.00 3.71
N PRO A 416 25.72 -4.10 3.79
CA PRO A 416 26.23 -5.42 3.47
C PRO A 416 26.75 -5.47 2.03
N ASP A 417 27.95 -6.02 1.84
CA ASP A 417 28.55 -6.17 0.51
C ASP A 417 27.93 -7.34 -0.28
N ASP A 418 27.22 -8.26 0.39
CA ASP A 418 26.58 -9.40 -0.24
C ASP A 418 25.10 -9.13 -0.57
N ILE A 419 24.69 -9.56 -1.76
CA ILE A 419 23.33 -9.35 -2.28
C ILE A 419 22.28 -9.96 -1.35
N ALA A 420 22.53 -11.13 -0.75
CA ALA A 420 21.52 -11.80 0.07
C ALA A 420 21.18 -11.00 1.34
N SER A 421 22.19 -10.48 2.04
CA SER A 421 22.02 -9.61 3.21
C SER A 421 21.41 -8.26 2.84
N LEU A 422 21.81 -7.68 1.71
CA LEU A 422 21.25 -6.44 1.18
C LEU A 422 19.74 -6.58 0.88
N LEU A 423 19.37 -7.64 0.17
CA LEU A 423 17.97 -7.96 -0.10
C LEU A 423 17.22 -8.23 1.20
N LYS A 424 17.82 -8.93 2.17
CA LYS A 424 17.19 -9.15 3.48
C LYS A 424 16.94 -7.84 4.22
N LEU A 425 17.85 -6.87 4.15
CA LEU A 425 17.73 -5.56 4.78
C LEU A 425 16.55 -4.77 4.19
N PHE A 426 16.47 -4.68 2.86
CA PHE A 426 15.48 -3.84 2.16
C PHE A 426 14.18 -4.54 1.79
N ALA A 427 14.09 -5.86 1.95
CA ALA A 427 12.87 -6.62 1.72
C ALA A 427 12.06 -6.90 3.00
N THR A 428 12.38 -6.25 4.13
CA THR A 428 11.64 -6.47 5.39
C THR A 428 10.21 -5.93 5.34
N ALA A 429 9.97 -4.84 4.61
CA ALA A 429 8.61 -4.37 4.31
C ALA A 429 7.97 -5.06 3.10
N LEU A 430 8.61 -6.09 2.56
CA LEU A 430 7.99 -6.98 1.58
C LEU A 430 7.34 -8.17 2.27
N ASP A 431 6.25 -8.65 1.69
CA ASP A 431 5.67 -9.94 1.97
C ASP A 431 6.77 -11.01 1.93
N LYS A 432 6.74 -11.92 2.90
CA LYS A 432 7.71 -13.03 2.99
C LYS A 432 7.73 -13.92 1.73
N ARG A 433 6.68 -13.87 0.91
CA ARG A 433 6.52 -14.58 -0.36
C ARG A 433 6.74 -13.71 -1.60
N ALA A 434 7.12 -12.44 -1.45
CA ALA A 434 7.51 -11.60 -2.58
C ALA A 434 8.66 -12.27 -3.37
N SER A 435 8.58 -12.23 -4.71
CA SER A 435 9.54 -12.87 -5.60
C SER A 435 10.93 -12.23 -5.49
N SER A 436 11.97 -12.94 -5.93
CA SER A 436 13.35 -12.44 -6.00
C SER A 436 13.45 -11.13 -6.78
N GLU A 437 12.74 -11.05 -7.91
CA GLU A 437 12.77 -9.90 -8.82
C GLU A 437 12.16 -8.67 -8.15
N VAL A 438 11.05 -8.85 -7.42
CA VAL A 438 10.39 -7.77 -6.68
C VAL A 438 11.27 -7.28 -5.51
N ARG A 439 11.92 -8.21 -4.81
CA ARG A 439 12.88 -7.89 -3.73
C ARG A 439 14.05 -7.08 -4.26
N GLU A 440 14.64 -7.51 -5.37
CA GLU A 440 15.76 -6.83 -5.99
C GLU A 440 15.37 -5.45 -6.52
N THR A 441 14.22 -5.36 -7.21
CA THR A 441 13.70 -4.08 -7.69
C THR A 441 13.47 -3.10 -6.53
N ALA A 442 12.92 -3.55 -5.40
CA ALA A 442 12.72 -2.72 -4.23
C ALA A 442 14.05 -2.26 -3.61
N ALA A 443 15.03 -3.14 -3.51
CA ALA A 443 16.38 -2.80 -3.02
C ALA A 443 17.07 -1.79 -3.95
N VAL A 444 16.99 -1.96 -5.26
CA VAL A 444 17.54 -1.02 -6.25
C VAL A 444 16.85 0.34 -6.13
N GLN A 445 15.52 0.38 -6.02
CA GLN A 445 14.78 1.63 -5.84
C GLN A 445 15.20 2.38 -4.57
N TYR A 446 15.51 1.64 -3.50
CA TYR A 446 16.01 2.19 -2.24
C TYR A 446 17.45 2.70 -2.36
N LEU A 447 18.34 1.87 -2.89
CA LEU A 447 19.78 2.11 -2.90
C LEU A 447 20.17 3.15 -3.93
N MET A 448 19.51 3.18 -5.10
CA MET A 448 19.88 4.03 -6.23
C MET A 448 20.16 5.50 -5.83
N PRO A 449 19.35 6.14 -4.97
CA PRO A 449 19.60 7.51 -4.56
C PRO A 449 20.73 7.71 -3.54
N ILE A 450 21.19 6.66 -2.86
CA ILE A 450 22.20 6.78 -1.80
C ILE A 450 23.57 7.08 -2.41
N ALA A 451 24.24 8.09 -1.87
CA ALA A 451 25.55 8.51 -2.33
C ALA A 451 26.62 7.42 -2.13
N PRO A 452 27.59 7.27 -3.05
CA PRO A 452 28.62 6.23 -2.98
C PRO A 452 29.40 6.23 -1.66
N GLU A 453 29.76 7.40 -1.14
CA GLU A 453 30.46 7.53 0.13
C GLU A 453 29.61 7.01 1.31
N VAL A 454 28.29 7.24 1.30
CA VAL A 454 27.38 6.72 2.32
C VAL A 454 27.23 5.21 2.20
N LEU A 455 27.22 4.67 0.97
CA LEU A 455 27.25 3.22 0.75
C LEU A 455 28.52 2.57 1.33
N ASN A 456 29.64 3.30 1.32
CA ASN A 456 30.91 2.88 1.91
C ASN A 456 30.98 3.08 3.43
N GLY A 457 29.91 3.54 4.08
CA GLY A 457 29.85 3.78 5.52
C GLY A 457 30.39 5.13 5.97
N GLU A 458 30.70 6.05 5.04
CA GLU A 458 31.09 7.41 5.39
C GLU A 458 29.88 8.21 5.90
N GLN A 459 30.17 9.29 6.65
CA GLN A 459 29.13 10.15 7.19
C GLN A 459 28.41 10.90 6.06
N ALA A 460 27.07 10.95 6.14
CA ALA A 460 26.27 11.76 5.22
C ALA A 460 26.63 13.25 5.34
N THR A 461 26.70 13.95 4.20
CA THR A 461 27.07 15.37 4.11
C THR A 461 26.04 16.15 3.29
N LEU A 462 26.14 17.48 3.22
CA LEU A 462 25.28 18.26 2.34
C LEU A 462 25.41 17.79 0.86
N GLN A 463 26.58 17.35 0.44
CA GLN A 463 26.83 16.85 -0.91
C GLN A 463 26.23 15.45 -1.16
N THR A 464 25.93 14.68 -0.11
CA THR A 464 25.22 13.40 -0.27
C THR A 464 23.75 13.64 -0.64
N ASP A 465 23.14 14.70 -0.09
CA ASP A 465 21.79 15.10 -0.49
C ASP A 465 21.74 15.63 -1.93
N ILE A 466 22.77 16.35 -2.37
CA ILE A 466 22.88 16.79 -3.78
C ILE A 466 22.93 15.60 -4.74
N TYR A 467 23.69 14.56 -4.39
CA TYR A 467 23.71 13.32 -5.16
C TYR A 467 22.34 12.62 -5.16
N SER A 468 21.72 12.50 -3.99
CA SER A 468 20.41 11.86 -3.83
C SER A 468 19.33 12.57 -4.64
N LEU A 469 19.32 13.91 -4.61
CA LEU A 469 18.41 14.69 -5.43
C LEU A 469 18.67 14.48 -6.93
N GLY A 470 19.93 14.59 -7.38
CA GLY A 470 20.27 14.39 -8.80
C GLY A 470 19.88 13.02 -9.33
N THR A 471 20.16 11.97 -8.56
CA THR A 471 19.81 10.59 -8.92
C THR A 471 18.31 10.32 -8.87
N VAL A 472 17.55 10.94 -7.97
CA VAL A 472 16.07 10.86 -7.98
C VAL A 472 15.49 11.51 -9.23
N ILE A 473 15.99 12.68 -9.64
CA ILE A 473 15.57 13.31 -10.89
C ILE A 473 15.97 12.44 -12.08
N ALA A 474 17.21 11.94 -12.13
CA ALA A 474 17.65 11.04 -13.19
C ALA A 474 16.79 9.76 -13.26
N GLN A 475 16.45 9.18 -12.12
CA GLN A 475 15.57 8.02 -12.03
C GLN A 475 14.15 8.34 -12.48
N TYR A 476 13.61 9.53 -12.16
CA TYR A 476 12.30 9.97 -12.66
C TYR A 476 12.28 10.03 -14.19
N LEU A 477 13.35 10.54 -14.82
CA LEU A 477 13.46 10.72 -16.26
C LEU A 477 13.84 9.46 -17.03
N SER A 478 14.49 8.49 -16.38
CA SER A 478 15.06 7.32 -17.04
C SER A 478 14.10 6.12 -17.06
N ALA A 479 14.43 5.09 -17.86
CA ALA A 479 13.79 3.79 -17.74
C ALA A 479 13.97 3.20 -16.31
N PRO A 480 13.03 2.37 -15.82
CA PRO A 480 13.20 1.70 -14.53
C PRO A 480 14.44 0.79 -14.50
N VAL A 481 15.24 0.91 -13.45
CA VAL A 481 16.34 -0.01 -13.16
C VAL A 481 15.81 -1.09 -12.22
N SER A 482 16.00 -2.36 -12.59
CA SER A 482 15.33 -3.47 -11.88
C SER A 482 16.31 -4.40 -11.17
N THR A 483 17.61 -4.34 -11.52
CA THR A 483 18.63 -5.22 -10.94
C THR A 483 19.80 -4.43 -10.32
N LEU A 484 20.46 -5.02 -9.33
CA LEU A 484 21.64 -4.43 -8.69
C LEU A 484 22.80 -4.30 -9.68
N LYS A 485 22.92 -5.24 -10.61
CA LYS A 485 23.93 -5.18 -11.69
C LYS A 485 23.73 -3.96 -12.59
N GLU A 486 22.49 -3.65 -12.96
CA GLU A 486 22.19 -2.47 -13.78
C GLU A 486 22.42 -1.17 -13.00
N MET A 487 22.24 -1.18 -11.68
CA MET A 487 22.36 0.01 -10.83
C MET A 487 23.72 0.71 -10.98
N ASP A 488 24.82 -0.03 -10.87
CA ASP A 488 26.17 0.56 -10.91
C ASP A 488 26.48 1.16 -12.28
N SER A 489 26.22 0.41 -13.35
CA SER A 489 26.42 0.90 -14.73
C SER A 489 25.53 2.11 -15.03
N THR A 490 24.29 2.15 -14.51
CA THR A 490 23.38 3.28 -14.68
C THR A 490 23.89 4.52 -13.95
N ARG A 491 24.42 4.38 -12.74
CA ARG A 491 25.01 5.49 -11.97
C ARG A 491 26.25 6.06 -12.66
N GLU A 492 27.09 5.19 -13.22
CA GLU A 492 28.24 5.60 -14.02
C GLU A 492 27.79 6.42 -15.25
N GLN A 493 26.80 5.92 -15.99
CA GLN A 493 26.21 6.63 -17.12
C GLN A 493 25.68 8.01 -16.73
N TRP A 494 24.88 8.11 -15.67
CA TRP A 494 24.36 9.40 -15.16
C TRP A 494 25.49 10.36 -14.77
N SER A 495 26.58 9.86 -14.19
CA SER A 495 27.75 10.68 -13.83
C SER A 495 28.51 11.23 -15.04
N THR A 496 28.34 10.62 -16.21
CA THR A 496 28.88 11.10 -17.50
C THR A 496 27.89 11.98 -18.28
N GLY A 497 26.65 12.10 -17.81
CA GLY A 497 25.59 12.86 -18.46
C GLY A 497 24.81 12.05 -19.50
N ILE A 498 24.96 10.73 -19.50
CA ILE A 498 24.17 9.82 -20.32
C ILE A 498 22.91 9.47 -19.54
N PHE A 499 21.76 9.89 -20.03
CA PHE A 499 20.47 9.58 -19.43
C PHE A 499 19.52 9.02 -20.48
N THR A 500 18.80 7.96 -20.14
CA THR A 500 18.01 7.17 -21.09
C THR A 500 16.51 7.38 -20.89
N GLY A 501 15.87 8.24 -21.69
CA GLY A 501 14.41 8.47 -21.58
C GLY A 501 13.87 9.51 -22.54
N GLN A 502 12.54 9.54 -22.71
CA GLN A 502 11.85 10.41 -23.68
C GLN A 502 11.74 11.89 -23.23
N MET A 503 11.95 12.19 -21.96
CA MET A 503 11.70 13.53 -21.37
C MET A 503 12.97 14.32 -21.05
N PHE A 504 14.09 14.04 -21.73
CA PHE A 504 15.34 14.69 -21.39
C PHE A 504 15.46 16.10 -21.95
N ASP A 505 15.70 17.06 -21.06
CA ASP A 505 16.03 18.44 -21.40
C ASP A 505 17.55 18.59 -21.46
N ALA A 506 18.08 19.01 -22.62
CA ALA A 506 19.52 19.22 -22.78
C ALA A 506 20.07 20.30 -21.83
N GLN A 507 19.22 21.25 -21.39
CA GLN A 507 19.62 22.36 -20.52
C GLN A 507 20.02 21.90 -19.11
N ILE A 508 19.33 20.90 -18.55
CA ILE A 508 19.61 20.42 -17.19
C ILE A 508 20.73 19.38 -17.13
N THR A 509 21.08 18.76 -18.25
CA THR A 509 22.07 17.67 -18.33
C THR A 509 23.39 18.00 -17.63
N PRO A 510 24.02 19.20 -17.83
CA PRO A 510 25.25 19.55 -17.13
C PRO A 510 25.07 19.63 -15.60
N ILE A 511 23.90 20.08 -15.13
CA ILE A 511 23.57 20.19 -13.71
C ILE A 511 23.39 18.80 -13.11
N LEU A 512 22.55 17.95 -13.73
CA LEU A 512 22.30 16.59 -13.24
C LEU A 512 23.57 15.74 -13.24
N ARG A 513 24.40 15.83 -14.29
CA ARG A 513 25.71 15.18 -14.36
C ARG A 513 26.57 15.55 -13.16
N ARG A 514 26.62 16.84 -12.81
CA ARG A 514 27.39 17.33 -11.67
C ARG A 514 26.83 16.83 -10.35
N CYS A 515 25.50 16.77 -10.18
CA CYS A 515 24.88 16.17 -9.00
C CYS A 515 25.23 14.69 -8.85
N CYS A 516 25.16 13.91 -9.94
CA CYS A 516 25.42 12.47 -9.98
C CYS A 516 26.91 12.08 -10.04
N THR A 517 27.83 13.04 -9.90
CA THR A 517 29.27 12.74 -9.90
C THR A 517 29.64 11.91 -8.67
N GLN A 518 30.48 10.89 -8.85
CA GLN A 518 30.88 9.98 -7.77
C GLN A 518 31.69 10.70 -6.67
N ASP A 519 32.60 11.60 -7.04
CA ASP A 519 33.38 12.41 -6.11
C ASP A 519 32.55 13.57 -5.50
N PRO A 520 32.28 13.59 -4.19
CA PRO A 520 31.48 14.63 -3.55
C PRO A 520 32.05 16.04 -3.71
N LYS A 521 33.38 16.19 -3.87
CA LYS A 521 34.02 17.51 -4.04
C LYS A 521 33.70 18.16 -5.39
N LYS A 522 33.29 17.36 -6.38
CA LYS A 522 32.91 17.84 -7.71
C LYS A 522 31.43 18.24 -7.82
N ARG A 523 30.61 17.83 -6.84
CA ARG A 523 29.18 18.18 -6.77
C ARG A 523 29.00 19.66 -6.41
N PHE A 524 27.75 20.11 -6.35
CA PHE A 524 27.46 21.41 -5.75
C PHE A 524 27.70 21.32 -4.23
N PRO A 525 28.33 22.33 -3.60
CA PRO A 525 28.66 22.26 -2.17
C PRO A 525 27.40 22.34 -1.28
N THR A 526 26.34 23.00 -1.76
CA THR A 526 25.07 23.14 -1.05
C THR A 526 23.90 23.15 -2.04
N ALA A 527 22.68 22.97 -1.53
CA ALA A 527 21.47 23.05 -2.34
C ALA A 527 21.17 24.47 -2.82
N MET A 528 21.66 25.50 -2.12
CA MET A 528 21.61 26.88 -2.62
C MET A 528 22.48 27.06 -3.87
N ALA A 529 23.71 26.55 -3.86
CA ALA A 529 24.58 26.61 -5.03
C ALA A 529 24.01 25.84 -6.24
N LEU A 530 23.30 24.73 -5.98
CA LEU A 530 22.53 24.02 -7.00
C LEU A 530 21.36 24.88 -7.51
N LEU A 531 20.60 25.51 -6.62
CA LEU A 531 19.47 26.37 -6.98
C LEU A 531 19.90 27.57 -7.82
N ASP A 532 21.02 28.21 -7.49
CA ASP A 532 21.60 29.31 -8.26
C ASP A 532 21.97 28.86 -9.68
N ALA A 533 22.56 27.67 -9.81
CA ALA A 533 22.90 27.11 -11.12
C ALA A 533 21.65 26.79 -11.96
N ILE A 534 20.56 26.35 -11.33
CA ILE A 534 19.27 26.10 -12.02
C ILE A 534 18.63 27.42 -12.46
N ASN A 535 18.71 28.47 -11.64
CA ASN A 535 18.16 29.79 -11.97
C ASN A 535 18.95 30.52 -13.08
N ALA A 536 20.15 30.04 -13.40
CA ALA A 536 20.97 30.56 -14.49
C ALA A 536 20.73 29.87 -15.85
N LEU A 537 19.89 28.82 -15.89
CA LEU A 537 19.36 28.24 -17.12
C LEU A 537 18.28 29.16 -17.70
#